data_AF-A0A2T2U7D7-F1
#
_entry.id   AF-A0A2T2U7D7-F1
#
_cell.length_a   1.000
_cell.length_b   1.000
_cell.length_c   1.000
_cell.angle_alpha   90.00
_cell.angle_beta   90.00
_cell.angle_gamma   90.00
#
_symmetry.space_group_name_H-M   'P 1'
#
loop_
_entity.id
_entity.type
_entity.pdbx_description
1 polymer ?
#
loop_
_entity_poly.entity_id
_entity_poly.type
_entity_poly.pdbx_seq_one_letter_code
_entity_poly.pdbx_strand_id
1 'polypeptide(L)'
;MERAIRSIEWTGPDDDAATDVTNVVEDGVVAATPHPDEDIDQPKGYTVELTLSPDGTAFANELQEALLSLDPPTVTIQLEGVDEPIADVPVGVSKVPHLGEQNEAELSVKPEGHDHVHPHF
;
A
#
# COMPACT_ATOMS: atom_id res chain seq x y z
N MET A 1 -6.43 -11.24 7.35
CA MET A 1 -5.13 -11.97 7.29
C MET A 1 -4.08 -10.95 6.90
N GLU A 2 -2.88 -10.99 7.48
CA GLU A 2 -1.88 -9.93 7.29
C GLU A 2 -0.54 -10.54 6.89
N ARG A 3 0.20 -9.81 6.04
CA ARG A 3 1.56 -10.16 5.66
C ARG A 3 2.45 -8.93 5.73
N ALA A 4 3.60 -9.07 6.38
CA ALA A 4 4.57 -7.99 6.53
C ALA A 4 5.19 -7.60 5.19
N ILE A 5 5.43 -6.30 5.03
CA ILE A 5 6.12 -5.70 3.89
C ILE A 5 7.60 -5.60 4.24
N ARG A 6 8.45 -6.16 3.38
CA ARG A 6 9.90 -6.05 3.48
C ARG A 6 10.44 -4.79 2.82
N SER A 7 9.89 -4.43 1.66
CA SER A 7 10.22 -3.20 0.94
C SER A 7 9.04 -2.75 0.10
N ILE A 8 8.99 -1.45 -0.18
CA ILE A 8 7.93 -0.83 -0.96
C ILE A 8 8.49 0.28 -1.86
N GLU A 9 8.07 0.25 -3.11
CA GLU A 9 8.29 1.34 -4.07
C GLU A 9 6.95 2.00 -4.37
N TRP A 10 6.99 3.31 -4.53
CA TRP A 10 5.85 4.18 -4.80
C TRP A 10 6.01 4.85 -6.15
N THR A 11 4.96 4.84 -6.96
CA THR A 11 4.85 5.66 -8.16
C THR A 11 3.64 6.57 -7.99
N GLY A 12 3.88 7.87 -7.86
CA GLY A 12 2.81 8.85 -7.76
C GLY A 12 1.96 8.90 -9.04
N PRO A 13 0.78 9.55 -8.98
CA PRO A 13 -0.15 9.59 -10.11
C PRO A 13 0.43 10.19 -11.40
N ASP A 14 1.34 11.17 -11.25
CA ASP A 14 1.96 11.91 -12.35
C ASP A 14 3.43 11.52 -12.57
N ASP A 15 3.91 10.48 -11.86
CA ASP A 15 5.31 10.07 -11.91
C ASP A 15 5.57 9.06 -13.03
N ASP A 16 6.67 9.26 -13.75
CA ASP A 16 7.13 8.33 -14.80
C ASP A 16 7.98 7.17 -14.24
N ALA A 17 8.33 7.19 -12.95
CA ALA A 17 9.23 6.22 -12.34
C ALA A 17 8.92 5.98 -10.86
N ALA A 18 9.11 4.73 -10.44
CA ALA A 18 8.97 4.34 -9.04
C ALA A 18 10.12 4.88 -8.18
N THR A 19 9.78 5.25 -6.94
CA THR A 19 10.70 5.68 -5.89
C THR A 19 10.67 4.68 -4.74
N ASP A 20 11.82 4.18 -4.31
CA ASP A 20 11.94 3.35 -3.11
C ASP A 20 11.70 4.19 -1.85
N VAL A 21 10.61 3.89 -1.13
CA VAL A 21 10.19 4.57 0.10
C VAL A 21 10.42 3.71 1.34
N THR A 22 11.08 2.57 1.21
CA THR A 22 11.30 1.61 2.31
C THR A 22 11.97 2.26 3.52
N ASN A 23 12.94 3.14 3.30
CA ASN A 23 13.70 3.76 4.41
C ASN A 23 12.89 4.75 5.25
N VAL A 24 11.72 5.20 4.76
CA VAL A 24 10.84 6.11 5.51
C VAL A 24 9.65 5.40 6.14
N VAL A 25 9.52 4.08 5.93
CA VAL A 25 8.49 3.21 6.52
C VAL A 25 9.12 2.42 7.67
N GLU A 26 8.63 2.64 8.90
CA GLU A 26 9.09 1.90 10.08
C GLU A 26 8.49 0.49 10.15
N ASP A 27 7.23 0.36 9.76
CA ASP A 27 6.49 -0.90 9.69
C ASP A 27 5.45 -0.82 8.57
N GLY A 28 5.18 -1.96 7.93
CA GLY A 28 4.20 -2.02 6.86
C GLY A 28 3.62 -3.41 6.70
N VAL A 29 2.32 -3.48 6.45
CA VAL A 29 1.62 -4.75 6.20
C VAL A 29 0.66 -4.62 5.02
N VAL A 30 0.41 -5.74 4.35
CA VAL A 30 -0.76 -5.90 3.49
C VAL A 30 -1.80 -6.72 4.26
N ALA A 31 -2.97 -6.15 4.47
CA ALA A 31 -4.10 -6.74 5.17
C ALA A 31 -5.18 -7.16 4.17
N ALA A 32 -5.54 -8.44 4.16
CA ALA A 32 -6.66 -8.99 3.42
C ALA A 32 -7.94 -8.99 4.27
N THR A 33 -8.98 -8.35 3.76
CA THR A 33 -10.33 -8.32 4.37
C THR A 33 -11.11 -9.57 3.95
N PRO A 34 -11.54 -10.43 4.90
CA PRO A 34 -12.33 -11.62 4.58
C PRO A 34 -13.62 -11.29 3.84
N HIS A 35 -14.08 -12.22 3.01
CA HIS A 35 -15.39 -12.07 2.38
C HIS A 35 -16.50 -12.20 3.42
N PRO A 36 -17.57 -11.38 3.37
CA PRO A 36 -18.72 -11.52 4.27
C PRO A 36 -19.58 -12.76 3.98
N ASP A 37 -19.40 -13.38 2.82
CA ASP A 37 -20.00 -14.65 2.45
C ASP A 37 -19.01 -15.77 2.81
N GLU A 38 -19.41 -16.67 3.71
CA GLU A 38 -18.57 -17.76 4.22
C GLU A 38 -18.29 -18.84 3.16
N ASP A 39 -19.06 -18.88 2.08
CA ASP A 39 -18.85 -19.82 0.96
C ASP A 39 -17.80 -19.32 -0.05
N ILE A 40 -17.27 -18.10 0.13
CA ILE A 40 -16.25 -17.49 -0.74
C ILE A 40 -14.92 -17.42 -0.02
N ASP A 41 -13.97 -18.24 -0.48
CA ASP A 41 -12.59 -18.28 0.08
C ASP A 41 -11.78 -17.02 -0.25
N GLN A 42 -12.14 -16.28 -1.30
CA GLN A 42 -11.37 -15.12 -1.77
C GLN A 42 -11.63 -13.88 -0.91
N PRO A 43 -10.60 -13.16 -0.43
CA PRO A 43 -10.77 -11.90 0.26
C PRO A 43 -11.59 -10.88 -0.53
N LYS A 44 -12.43 -10.09 0.16
CA LYS A 44 -13.22 -9.01 -0.45
C LYS A 44 -12.35 -7.82 -0.91
N GLY A 45 -11.19 -7.65 -0.29
CA GLY A 45 -10.28 -6.57 -0.65
C GLY A 45 -9.01 -6.58 0.19
N TYR A 46 -8.11 -5.66 -0.15
CA TYR A 46 -6.78 -5.57 0.43
C TYR A 46 -6.46 -4.11 0.77
N THR A 47 -5.78 -3.92 1.89
CA THR A 47 -5.29 -2.62 2.36
C THR A 47 -3.79 -2.72 2.59
N VAL A 48 -3.03 -1.74 2.12
CA VAL A 48 -1.63 -1.52 2.48
C VAL A 48 -1.63 -0.54 3.64
N GLU A 49 -1.12 -0.97 4.79
CA GLU A 49 -1.02 -0.15 6.00
C GLU A 49 0.45 0.13 6.26
N LEU A 50 0.80 1.41 6.41
CA LEU A 50 2.19 1.86 6.58
C LEU A 50 2.29 2.73 7.81
N THR A 51 3.30 2.50 8.63
CA THR A 51 3.71 3.43 9.70
C THR A 51 4.96 4.18 9.23
N LEU A 52 4.83 5.49 9.01
CA LEU A 52 5.94 6.31 8.55
C LEU A 52 6.83 6.78 9.71
N SER A 53 8.13 6.81 9.45
CA SER A 53 9.10 7.46 10.33
C SER A 53 8.88 8.98 10.36
N PRO A 54 9.34 9.69 11.41
CA PRO A 54 9.29 11.16 11.47
C PRO A 54 10.01 11.85 10.30
N ASP A 55 11.00 11.18 9.70
CA ASP A 55 11.77 11.71 8.56
C ASP A 55 11.01 11.53 7.22
N GLY A 56 9.87 10.83 7.21
CA GLY A 56 9.05 10.54 6.03
C GLY A 56 8.19 11.70 5.51
N THR A 57 8.54 12.96 5.82
CA THR A 57 7.70 14.14 5.51
C THR A 57 7.45 14.30 4.00
N ALA A 58 8.45 14.00 3.16
CA ALA A 58 8.29 14.07 1.71
C ALA A 58 7.22 13.09 1.22
N PHE A 59 7.32 11.82 1.63
CA PHE A 59 6.35 10.80 1.26
C PHE A 59 4.95 11.07 1.84
N ALA A 60 4.86 11.58 3.07
CA ALA A 60 3.58 12.00 3.66
C ALA A 60 2.87 13.09 2.82
N ASN A 61 3.62 14.04 2.26
CA ASN A 61 3.07 15.05 1.35
C ASN A 61 2.63 14.44 0.03
N GLU A 62 3.41 13.53 -0.55
CA GLU A 62 3.02 12.82 -1.79
C GLU A 62 1.72 12.02 -1.60
N LEU A 63 1.56 11.34 -0.46
CA LEU A 63 0.31 10.65 -0.11
C LEU A 63 -0.87 11.62 -0.02
N GLN A 64 -0.64 12.83 0.52
CA GLN A 64 -1.67 13.87 0.59
C GLN A 64 -2.06 14.39 -0.81
N GLU A 65 -1.09 14.58 -1.70
CA GLU A 65 -1.35 14.99 -3.08
C GLU A 65 -2.09 13.89 -3.85
N ALA A 66 -1.67 12.63 -3.70
CA ALA A 66 -2.29 11.49 -4.36
C ALA A 66 -3.73 11.23 -3.90
N LEU A 67 -4.09 11.56 -2.65
CA LEU A 67 -5.48 11.52 -2.17
C LEU A 67 -6.42 12.39 -3.02
N LEU A 68 -5.91 13.48 -3.60
CA LEU A 68 -6.67 14.44 -4.40
C LEU A 68 -6.63 14.13 -5.90
N SER A 69 -5.82 13.16 -6.33
CA SER A 69 -5.65 12.82 -7.74
C SER A 69 -6.83 12.02 -8.29
N LEU A 70 -7.06 12.15 -9.59
CA LEU A 70 -8.02 11.34 -10.33
C LEU A 70 -7.42 10.01 -10.77
N ASP A 71 -6.13 10.01 -11.11
CA ASP A 71 -5.40 8.82 -11.52
C ASP A 71 -4.82 8.12 -10.28
N PRO A 72 -4.97 6.79 -10.17
CA PRO A 72 -4.48 6.07 -9.01
C PRO A 72 -2.94 5.96 -9.07
N PRO A 73 -2.24 6.24 -7.97
CA PRO A 73 -0.83 5.84 -7.84
C PRO A 73 -0.70 4.32 -7.83
N THR A 74 0.52 3.83 -8.05
CA THR A 74 0.85 2.41 -7.96
C THR A 74 1.92 2.14 -6.91
N VAL A 75 1.93 0.92 -6.40
CA VAL A 75 2.99 0.41 -5.52
C VAL A 75 3.55 -0.91 -6.02
N THR A 76 4.85 -1.08 -5.83
CA THR A 76 5.51 -2.38 -5.94
C THR A 76 5.88 -2.85 -4.53
N ILE A 77 5.39 -4.01 -4.12
CA ILE A 77 5.48 -4.50 -2.74
C ILE A 77 6.28 -5.80 -2.70
N GLN A 78 7.34 -5.83 -1.91
CA GLN A 78 8.01 -7.07 -1.54
C GLN A 78 7.46 -7.56 -0.20
N LEU A 79 6.70 -8.65 -0.19
CA LEU A 79 6.23 -9.27 1.04
C LEU A 79 7.32 -10.13 1.70
N GLU A 80 7.27 -10.25 3.02
CA GLU A 80 8.13 -11.16 3.76
C GLU A 80 7.82 -12.63 3.40
N GLY A 81 8.89 -13.38 3.08
CA GLY A 81 8.80 -14.79 2.70
C GLY A 81 8.22 -15.04 1.30
N VAL A 82 8.08 -14.01 0.47
CA VAL A 82 7.76 -14.13 -0.97
C VAL A 82 9.02 -13.76 -1.75
N ASP A 83 9.35 -14.51 -2.80
CA ASP A 83 10.57 -14.26 -3.60
C ASP A 83 10.40 -13.13 -4.62
N GLU A 84 9.24 -13.07 -5.28
CA GLU A 84 8.95 -12.08 -6.33
C GLU A 84 8.13 -10.90 -5.76
N PRO A 85 8.46 -9.65 -6.13
CA PRO A 85 7.67 -8.49 -5.73
C PRO A 85 6.33 -8.46 -6.48
N ILE A 86 5.31 -7.94 -5.82
CA ILE A 86 3.99 -7.69 -6.40
C ILE A 86 4.05 -6.29 -7.02
N ALA A 87 4.25 -6.22 -8.34
CA ALA A 87 4.49 -4.96 -9.04
C ALA A 87 3.21 -4.26 -9.51
N ASP A 88 3.32 -2.94 -9.68
CA ASP A 88 2.33 -2.07 -10.33
C ASP A 88 0.91 -2.17 -9.77
N VAL A 89 0.78 -2.38 -8.46
CA VAL A 89 -0.52 -2.54 -7.79
C VAL A 89 -1.19 -1.17 -7.67
N PRO A 90 -2.32 -0.92 -8.35
CA PRO A 90 -3.04 0.35 -8.23
C PRO A 90 -3.66 0.47 -6.83
N VAL A 91 -3.44 1.63 -6.19
CA VAL A 91 -3.93 1.91 -4.84
C VAL A 91 -4.65 3.26 -4.80
N GLY A 92 -5.47 3.45 -3.77
CA GLY A 92 -6.02 4.76 -3.42
C GLY A 92 -5.70 5.09 -1.98
N VAL A 93 -5.20 6.29 -1.72
CA VAL A 93 -4.94 6.76 -0.36
C VAL A 93 -6.28 6.90 0.37
N SER A 94 -6.44 6.21 1.50
CA SER A 94 -7.63 6.29 2.36
C SER A 94 -7.36 6.97 3.69
N LYS A 95 -6.11 6.97 4.15
CA LYS A 95 -5.65 7.67 5.36
C LYS A 95 -4.27 8.27 5.11
N VAL A 96 -4.14 9.57 5.38
CA VAL A 96 -2.88 10.31 5.25
C VAL A 96 -2.25 10.45 6.64
N PRO A 97 -0.93 10.26 6.78
CA PRO A 97 -0.26 10.41 8.06
C PRO A 97 -0.05 11.88 8.44
N HIS A 98 -0.20 12.19 9.72
CA HIS A 98 0.16 13.45 10.36
C HIS A 98 1.36 13.22 11.28
N LEU A 99 2.58 13.34 10.74
CA LEU A 99 3.81 12.93 11.44
C LEU A 99 3.96 13.64 12.79
N GLY A 100 4.19 12.85 13.85
CA GLY A 100 4.30 13.32 15.23
C GLY A 100 2.98 13.28 16.03
N GLU A 101 1.83 13.10 15.38
CA GLU A 101 0.53 12.86 16.00
C GLU A 101 -0.04 11.49 15.64
N GLN A 102 0.00 11.14 14.35
CA GLN A 102 -0.46 9.87 13.79
C GLN A 102 0.37 9.53 12.54
N ASN A 103 1.29 8.58 12.68
CA ASN A 103 2.22 8.23 11.62
C ASN A 103 1.66 7.22 10.60
N GLU A 104 0.44 6.75 10.82
CA GLU A 104 -0.19 5.70 10.02
C GLU A 104 -0.79 6.25 8.72
N ALA A 105 -0.47 5.58 7.61
CA ALA A 105 -1.10 5.74 6.31
C ALA A 105 -1.82 4.45 5.91
N GLU A 106 -2.92 4.58 5.16
CA GLU A 106 -3.64 3.44 4.60
C GLU A 106 -3.89 3.67 3.12
N LEU A 107 -3.61 2.64 2.32
CA LEU A 107 -3.82 2.62 0.88
C LEU A 107 -4.74 1.43 0.54
N SER A 108 -5.92 1.71 0.01
CA SER A 108 -6.83 0.67 -0.44
C SER A 108 -6.42 0.16 -1.82
N VAL A 109 -6.20 -1.15 -1.97
CA VAL A 109 -5.92 -1.75 -3.28
C VAL A 109 -7.17 -1.69 -4.15
N LYS A 110 -7.04 -1.09 -5.34
CA LYS A 110 -8.15 -0.97 -6.29
C LYS A 110 -8.51 -2.36 -6.86
N PRO A 111 -9.78 -2.58 -7.27
CA PRO A 111 -10.22 -3.87 -7.81
C PRO A 111 -9.34 -4.41 -8.94
N GLU A 112 -8.82 -3.53 -9.81
CA GLU A 112 -7.93 -3.91 -10.91
C GLU A 112 -6.60 -4.55 -10.44
N GLY A 113 -6.18 -4.27 -9.20
CA GLY A 113 -4.98 -4.82 -8.57
C GLY A 113 -5.20 -6.12 -7.79
N HIS A 114 -6.46 -6.55 -7.57
CA HIS A 114 -6.76 -7.69 -6.70
C HIS A 114 -6.15 -8.99 -7.19
N ASP A 115 -6.15 -9.23 -8.51
CA ASP A 115 -5.57 -10.44 -9.11
C ASP A 115 -4.07 -10.58 -8.85
N HIS A 116 -3.36 -9.47 -8.65
CA HIS A 116 -1.93 -9.47 -8.31
C HIS A 116 -1.68 -9.83 -6.85
N VAL A 117 -2.56 -9.39 -5.93
CA VAL A 117 -2.38 -9.58 -4.49
C VAL A 117 -2.96 -10.91 -4.02
N HIS A 118 -4.05 -11.36 -4.64
CA HIS A 118 -4.81 -12.54 -4.24
C HIS A 118 -3.98 -13.84 -4.07
N PRO A 119 -3.01 -14.18 -4.95
CA PRO A 119 -2.22 -15.40 -4.81
C PRO A 119 -1.36 -15.49 -3.54
N HIS A 120 -1.21 -14.39 -2.80
CA HIS A 120 -0.34 -14.29 -1.64
C HIS A 120 -1.08 -14.45 -0.29
N PHE A 121 -2.41 -14.63 -0.31
CA PHE A 121 -3.31 -14.74 0.85
C PHE A 121 -4.25 -15.93 0.71
#